data_AF-A0A8T7EGY7-F1
#
_entry.id   AF-A0A8T7EGY7-F1
#
_cell.length_a   1.000
_cell.length_b   1.000
_cell.length_c   1.000
_cell.angle_alpha   90.00
_cell.angle_beta   90.00
_cell.angle_gamma   90.00
#
_symmetry.space_group_name_H-M   'P 1'
#
loop_
_entity.id
_entity.type
_entity.pdbx_description
1 polymer ?
#
loop_
_entity_poly.entity_id
_entity_poly.type
_entity_poly.pdbx_seq_one_letter_code
_entity_poly.pdbx_strand_id
1 'polypeptide(L)'
;MGNYVITQLPNYPITQLLSIMFCSFTEKPLILRLYGHGRAVNRRDAEWDEYAPLFPESVGNRNIILMDVESVQTSCGFAAPFYEYAGERPLLTEWAKNRGADGLAKYWAEKNQVSIDGLPTRLLTD
;
A
#
# COMPACT_ATOMS: atom_id res chain seq x y z
N MET A 1 -10.69 2.89 -0.83
CA MET A 1 -9.47 2.30 -1.44
C MET A 1 -8.43 2.10 -0.34
N GLY A 2 -7.99 0.85 -0.11
CA GLY A 2 -7.15 0.51 1.04
C GLY A 2 -5.74 1.10 0.96
N ASN A 3 -5.32 1.77 2.03
CA ASN A 3 -3.92 2.10 2.25
C ASN A 3 -3.20 0.82 2.69
N TYR A 4 -2.52 0.12 1.79
CA TYR A 4 -1.68 -1.02 2.16
C TYR A 4 -0.29 -0.50 2.52
N VAL A 5 0.10 -0.67 3.78
CA VAL A 5 1.50 -0.52 4.20
C VAL A 5 2.16 -1.87 4.01
N ILE A 6 2.93 -2.02 2.94
CA ILE A 6 3.85 -3.15 2.80
C ILE A 6 5.19 -2.70 3.34
N THR A 7 5.60 -3.30 4.46
CA THR A 7 6.96 -3.25 4.95
C THR A 7 7.75 -4.39 4.35
N GLN A 8 8.88 -4.10 3.72
CA GLN A 8 9.91 -5.11 3.60
C GLN A 8 11.33 -4.59 3.47
N LEU A 9 12.23 -5.52 3.74
CA LEU A 9 13.48 -5.35 4.47
C LEU A 9 14.68 -5.76 3.59
N PRO A 10 15.90 -5.69 4.14
CA PRO A 10 16.89 -4.66 3.91
C PRO A 10 17.74 -4.85 2.64
N ASN A 11 17.47 -5.81 1.74
CA ASN A 11 18.28 -6.06 0.53
C ASN A 11 17.41 -6.71 -0.57
N TYR A 12 17.02 -5.96 -1.61
CA TYR A 12 16.38 -6.52 -2.82
C TYR A 12 17.49 -7.09 -3.73
N PRO A 13 17.39 -8.31 -4.32
CA PRO A 13 16.21 -8.84 -5.01
C PRO A 13 15.85 -10.28 -4.62
N ILE A 14 14.70 -10.45 -3.97
CA ILE A 14 13.84 -11.62 -4.12
C ILE A 14 12.43 -11.02 -4.14
N THR A 15 11.70 -11.23 -5.21
CA THR A 15 10.26 -11.04 -5.25
C THR A 15 9.62 -11.66 -4.02
N GLN A 16 8.93 -10.88 -3.20
CA GLN A 16 8.41 -11.39 -1.94
C GLN A 16 7.02 -11.95 -2.14
N LEU A 17 6.71 -13.08 -1.52
CA LEU A 17 5.38 -13.68 -1.62
C LEU A 17 4.35 -12.70 -1.06
N LEU A 18 3.46 -12.24 -1.94
CA LEU A 18 2.39 -11.31 -1.62
C LEU A 18 1.05 -11.99 -1.90
N SER A 19 0.10 -11.81 -0.97
CA SER A 19 -1.28 -12.17 -1.19
C SER A 19 -2.17 -10.94 -0.99
N ILE A 20 -3.00 -10.65 -1.99
CA ILE A 20 -4.00 -9.57 -1.91
C ILE A 20 -5.38 -10.22 -1.88
N MET A 21 -6.16 -9.91 -0.86
CA MET A 21 -7.52 -10.41 -0.70
C MET A 21 -8.54 -9.29 -0.88
N PHE A 22 -9.49 -9.50 -1.78
CA PHE A 22 -10.68 -8.67 -1.95
C PHE A 22 -11.89 -9.41 -1.39
N CYS A 23 -12.73 -8.68 -0.65
CA CYS A 23 -13.97 -9.21 -0.10
C CYS A 23 -15.14 -8.37 -0.61
N SER A 24 -16.16 -9.03 -1.12
CA SER A 24 -17.47 -8.41 -1.32
C SER A 24 -18.23 -8.41 0.00
N PHE A 25 -18.65 -7.23 0.43
CA PHE A 25 -19.42 -7.02 1.66
C PHE A 25 -20.88 -6.62 1.39
N THR A 26 -21.33 -6.77 0.14
CA THR A 26 -22.69 -6.42 -0.30
C THR A 26 -23.47 -7.69 -0.68
N GLU A 27 -24.58 -7.57 -1.40
CA GLU A 27 -25.54 -8.65 -1.68
C GLU A 27 -24.92 -9.95 -2.22
N LYS A 28 -23.88 -9.85 -3.05
CA LYS A 28 -23.22 -11.03 -3.64
C LYS A 28 -21.90 -11.31 -2.91
N PRO A 29 -21.84 -12.29 -1.99
CA PRO A 29 -20.61 -12.60 -1.28
C PRO A 29 -19.61 -13.24 -2.24
N LEU A 30 -18.35 -12.80 -2.14
CA LEU A 30 -17.22 -13.33 -2.90
C LEU A 30 -15.93 -12.92 -2.18
N ILE A 31 -14.99 -13.85 -2.06
CA ILE A 31 -13.62 -13.55 -1.70
C ILE A 31 -12.74 -13.90 -2.89
N LEU A 32 -11.94 -12.93 -3.35
CA LEU A 32 -10.93 -13.10 -4.40
C LEU A 32 -9.56 -12.96 -3.76
N ARG A 33 -8.66 -13.91 -4.01
CA ARG A 33 -7.26 -13.86 -3.58
C ARG A 33 -6.36 -13.90 -4.80
N LEU A 34 -5.43 -12.95 -4.85
CA LEU A 34 -4.32 -12.95 -5.77
C LEU A 34 -3.08 -13.43 -5.02
N TYR A 35 -2.30 -14.31 -5.64
CA TYR A 35 -1.02 -14.80 -5.12
C TYR A 35 0.07 -14.58 -6.15
N GLY A 36 1.25 -14.28 -5.66
CA GLY A 36 2.42 -14.09 -6.50
C GLY A 36 3.44 -13.25 -5.76
N HIS A 37 4.07 -12.37 -6.51
CA HIS A 37 5.37 -11.84 -6.15
C HIS A 37 5.33 -10.31 -6.18
N GLY A 38 5.57 -9.70 -5.02
CA GLY A 38 5.46 -8.27 -4.80
C GLY A 38 6.81 -7.57 -4.65
N ARG A 39 6.85 -6.31 -5.10
CA ARG A 39 7.96 -5.38 -4.88
C ARG A 39 7.46 -3.97 -4.63
N ALA A 40 8.24 -3.19 -3.88
CA ALA A 40 7.98 -1.78 -3.67
C ALA A 40 8.73 -0.93 -4.70
N VAL A 41 8.09 0.14 -5.15
CA VAL A 41 8.67 1.24 -5.92
C VAL A 41 8.54 2.50 -5.06
N ASN A 42 9.67 3.06 -4.67
CA ASN A 42 9.77 4.28 -3.87
C ASN A 42 9.75 5.52 -4.77
N ARG A 43 9.48 6.68 -4.19
CA ARG A 43 9.44 7.99 -4.90
C ARG A 43 10.70 8.36 -5.69
N ARG A 44 11.81 7.70 -5.41
CA ARG A 44 13.12 7.98 -6.00
C ARG A 44 13.56 6.92 -6.98
N ASP A 45 12.81 5.84 -7.09
CA ASP A 45 13.07 4.80 -8.07
C ASP A 45 12.66 5.34 -9.45
N ALA A 46 13.45 5.04 -10.48
CA ALA A 46 13.21 5.55 -11.84
C ALA A 46 11.82 5.17 -12.40
N GLU A 47 11.28 4.04 -11.94
CA GLU A 47 9.97 3.53 -12.32
C GLU A 47 8.80 4.27 -11.66
N TRP A 48 9.07 5.15 -10.68
CA TRP A 48 8.02 5.92 -10.02
C TRP A 48 7.21 6.75 -11.01
N ASP A 49 7.89 7.39 -11.97
CA ASP A 49 7.26 8.25 -12.96
C ASP A 49 6.37 7.47 -13.95
N GLU A 50 6.57 6.16 -14.09
CA GLU A 50 5.71 5.28 -14.87
C GLU A 50 4.40 4.98 -14.13
N TYR A 51 4.48 4.62 -12.84
CA TYR A 51 3.34 4.10 -12.10
C TYR A 51 2.57 5.15 -11.28
N ALA A 52 3.24 6.20 -10.79
CA ALA A 52 2.60 7.22 -9.97
C ALA A 52 1.42 7.93 -10.67
N PRO A 53 1.47 8.23 -11.98
CA PRO A 53 0.34 8.84 -12.69
C PRO A 53 -0.94 7.97 -12.74
N LEU A 54 -0.86 6.67 -12.43
CA LEU A 54 -2.01 5.77 -12.39
C LEU A 54 -2.91 5.99 -11.16
N PHE A 55 -2.46 6.80 -10.20
CA PHE A 55 -3.17 7.07 -8.96
C PHE A 55 -3.49 8.57 -8.80
N PRO A 56 -4.52 8.93 -8.02
CA PRO A 56 -4.74 10.32 -7.65
C PRO A 56 -3.52 10.92 -6.95
N GLU A 57 -3.21 12.18 -7.25
CA GLU A 57 -2.12 12.88 -6.59
C GLU A 57 -2.33 12.96 -5.08
N SER A 58 -1.29 12.64 -4.33
CA SER A 58 -1.28 12.74 -2.87
C SER A 58 0.13 13.05 -2.37
N VAL A 59 0.21 14.08 -1.53
CA VAL A 59 1.46 14.49 -0.86
C VAL A 59 1.96 13.45 0.13
N GLY A 60 1.10 12.52 0.55
CA GLY A 60 1.41 11.47 1.54
C GLY A 60 1.88 10.14 0.93
N ASN A 61 1.88 10.00 -0.40
CA ASN A 61 2.27 8.74 -1.05
C ASN A 61 3.75 8.46 -0.81
N ARG A 62 4.05 7.27 -0.27
CA ARG A 62 5.41 6.84 0.09
C ARG A 62 5.96 5.83 -0.90
N ASN A 63 5.20 4.77 -1.16
CA ASN A 63 5.60 3.65 -2.02
C ASN A 63 4.42 3.23 -2.91
N ILE A 64 4.74 2.70 -4.08
CA ILE A 64 3.82 1.94 -4.94
C ILE A 64 4.19 0.46 -4.81
N ILE A 65 3.20 -0.41 -4.78
CA ILE A 65 3.43 -1.86 -4.73
C ILE A 65 3.07 -2.43 -6.09
N LEU A 66 4.03 -3.09 -6.71
CA LEU A 66 3.83 -3.88 -7.91
C LEU A 66 3.76 -5.35 -7.53
N MET A 67 2.85 -6.09 -8.17
CA MET A 67 2.68 -7.51 -7.94
C MET A 67 2.53 -8.22 -9.28
N ASP A 68 3.44 -9.17 -9.52
CA ASP A 68 3.29 -10.17 -10.58
C ASP A 68 2.37 -11.27 -10.06
N VAL A 69 1.18 -11.39 -10.65
CA VAL A 69 0.16 -12.36 -10.22
C VAL A 69 0.44 -13.71 -10.86
N GLU A 70 0.62 -14.73 -10.04
CA GLU A 70 0.91 -16.11 -10.48
C GLU A 70 -0.34 -17.01 -10.40
N SER A 71 -1.20 -16.77 -9.42
CA SER A 71 -2.44 -17.53 -9.30
C SER A 71 -3.56 -16.73 -8.66
N VAL A 72 -4.79 -17.17 -8.93
CA VAL A 72 -6.02 -16.55 -8.48
C VAL A 72 -6.89 -17.63 -7.84
N GLN A 73 -7.45 -17.32 -6.67
CA GLN A 73 -8.40 -18.18 -5.98
C GLN A 73 -9.67 -17.41 -5.63
N THR A 74 -10.82 -18.06 -5.78
CA THR A 74 -12.10 -17.55 -5.32
C THR A 74 -12.71 -18.45 -4.25
N SER A 75 -13.43 -17.87 -3.30
CA SER A 75 -14.33 -18.61 -2.42
C SER A 75 -15.68 -17.92 -2.27
N CYS A 76 -16.72 -18.68 -1.90
CA CYS A 76 -18.10 -18.22 -1.87
C CYS A 76 -18.37 -17.07 -0.88
N GLY A 77 -17.49 -16.86 0.11
CA GLY A 77 -17.60 -15.74 1.04
C GLY A 77 -18.82 -15.76 1.95
N PHE A 78 -19.52 -16.89 2.13
CA PHE A 78 -20.78 -16.94 2.91
C PHE A 78 -20.65 -16.57 4.39
N ALA A 79 -19.43 -16.59 4.94
CA ALA A 79 -19.14 -16.11 6.30
C ALA A 79 -18.68 -14.64 6.35
N ALA A 80 -18.53 -13.97 5.20
CA ALA A 80 -18.17 -12.56 5.16
C ALA A 80 -19.38 -11.72 5.64
N PRO A 81 -19.18 -10.76 6.54
CA PRO A 81 -20.26 -9.91 7.03
C PRO A 81 -20.73 -8.93 5.95
N PHE A 82 -21.95 -8.43 6.09
CA PHE A 82 -22.39 -7.26 5.34
C PHE A 82 -21.75 -5.99 5.90
N TYR A 83 -21.32 -5.11 5.00
CA TYR A 83 -20.94 -3.74 5.32
C TYR A 83 -21.47 -2.77 4.28
N GLU A 84 -21.90 -1.60 4.74
CA GLU A 84 -22.24 -0.48 3.87
C GLU A 84 -21.07 0.49 3.79
N TYR A 85 -20.80 0.98 2.57
CA TYR A 85 -19.76 1.97 2.36
C TYR A 85 -20.22 3.34 2.87
N ALA A 86 -19.60 3.82 3.95
CA ALA A 86 -19.90 5.11 4.56
C ALA A 86 -18.99 6.27 4.07
N GLY A 87 -18.13 6.03 3.08
CA GLY A 87 -17.14 7.00 2.61
C GLY A 87 -15.74 6.83 3.20
N GLU A 88 -14.78 7.59 2.68
CA GLU A 88 -13.41 7.67 3.21
C GLU A 88 -13.31 8.67 4.37
N ARG A 89 -12.40 8.42 5.33
CA ARG A 89 -12.12 9.38 6.40
C ARG A 89 -11.25 10.54 5.87
N PRO A 90 -11.66 11.81 6.00
CA PRO A 90 -10.89 12.94 5.49
C PRO A 90 -9.62 13.22 6.31
N LEU A 91 -9.57 12.72 7.55
CA LEU A 91 -8.54 13.04 8.53
C LEU A 91 -7.10 12.85 8.03
N LEU A 92 -6.83 11.78 7.26
CA LEU A 92 -5.48 11.55 6.74
C LEU A 92 -5.10 12.60 5.70
N THR A 93 -6.01 12.92 4.79
CA THR A 93 -5.83 13.93 3.76
C THR A 93 -5.68 15.32 4.38
N GLU A 94 -6.51 15.65 5.35
CA GLU A 94 -6.43 16.92 6.10
C GLU A 94 -5.13 17.03 6.89
N TRP A 95 -4.74 15.97 7.60
CA TRP A 95 -3.47 15.91 8.35
C TRP A 95 -2.26 16.10 7.42
N ALA A 96 -2.28 15.44 6.26
CA ALA A 96 -1.21 15.56 5.28
C ALA A 96 -1.16 16.97 4.67
N LYS A 97 -2.31 17.56 4.32
CA LYS A 97 -2.41 18.95 3.83
C LYS A 97 -1.92 19.96 4.86
N ASN A 98 -2.34 19.83 6.12
CA ASN A 98 -1.97 20.74 7.20
C ASN A 98 -0.46 20.70 7.51
N ARG A 99 0.20 19.55 7.33
CA ARG A 99 1.66 19.44 7.49
C ARG A 99 2.45 20.01 6.30
N GLY A 100 1.87 19.95 5.10
CA GLY A 100 2.59 20.28 3.87
C GLY A 100 3.76 19.34 3.57
N ALA A 101 4.47 19.58 2.47
CA ALA A 101 5.56 18.72 2.02
C ALA A 101 6.71 18.64 3.05
N ASP A 102 7.15 19.78 3.59
CA ASP A 102 8.26 19.84 4.55
C ASP A 102 7.90 19.14 5.88
N GLY A 103 6.69 19.34 6.38
CA GLY A 103 6.21 18.70 7.60
C GLY A 103 6.03 17.18 7.45
N LEU A 104 5.74 16.72 6.24
CA LEU A 104 5.71 15.29 5.90
C LEU A 104 7.12 14.71 5.77
N ALA A 105 8.05 15.40 5.12
CA ALA A 105 9.44 14.96 5.02
C ALA A 105 10.07 14.82 6.42
N LYS A 106 9.85 15.78 7.31
CA LYS A 106 10.28 15.70 8.72
C LYS A 106 9.63 14.52 9.44
N TYR A 107 8.33 14.30 9.23
CA TYR A 107 7.64 13.14 9.81
C TYR A 107 8.25 11.82 9.35
N TRP A 108 8.54 11.70 8.06
CA TRP A 108 9.14 10.50 7.49
C TRP A 108 10.51 10.24 8.11
N ALA A 109 11.33 11.27 8.31
CA ALA A 109 12.63 11.17 8.96
C ALA A 109 12.53 10.71 10.42
N GLU A 110 11.53 11.20 11.15
CA GLU A 110 11.38 10.88 12.58
C GLU A 110 10.69 9.54 12.83
N LYS A 111 9.74 9.13 11.95
CA LYS A 111 8.77 8.08 12.27
C LYS A 111 8.72 6.93 11.27
N ASN A 112 9.32 7.06 10.08
CA ASN A 112 9.15 6.07 9.01
C ASN A 112 10.46 5.54 8.43
N GLN A 113 11.57 5.65 9.17
CA GLN A 113 12.87 5.10 8.74
C GLN A 113 13.03 3.61 9.05
N VAL A 114 12.25 3.09 9.99
CA VAL A 114 12.34 1.69 10.45
C VAL A 114 10.97 1.03 10.32
N SER A 115 10.99 -0.17 9.74
CA SER A 115 9.86 -1.07 9.56
C SER A 115 9.34 -1.61 10.91
N ILE A 116 8.12 -2.17 10.90
CA ILE A 116 7.58 -2.91 12.05
C ILE A 116 8.50 -4.07 12.47
N ASP A 117 9.17 -4.69 11.50
CA ASP A 117 10.13 -5.79 11.73
C ASP A 117 11.56 -5.28 12.01
N GLY A 118 11.72 -3.98 12.25
CA GLY A 118 13.00 -3.39 12.67
C GLY A 118 14.01 -3.12 11.56
N LEU A 119 13.69 -3.34 10.28
CA LEU A 119 14.65 -3.14 9.18
C LEU A 119 14.45 -1.79 8.47
N PRO A 120 15.51 -1.23 7.83
CA PRO A 120 15.43 0.09 7.20
C PRO A 120 14.39 0.12 6.08
N THR A 121 13.62 1.20 6.03
CA THR A 121 12.60 1.42 4.98
C THR A 121 13.16 2.08 3.74
N ARG A 122 14.34 2.71 3.83
CA ARG A 122 14.99 3.47 2.73
C ARG A 122 14.09 4.55 2.11
N LEU A 123 13.12 5.03 2.89
CA LEU A 123 12.18 6.05 2.42
C LEU A 123 12.87 7.39 2.14
N LEU A 124 13.91 7.73 2.90
CA LEU A 124 14.68 8.99 2.77
C LEU A 124 16.17 8.82 2.45
N THR A 125 16.70 7.60 2.38
CA THR A 125 18.07 7.30 1.91
C THR A 125 18.05 6.20 0.85
N ASP A 126 19.13 6.01 0.09
CA ASP A 126 19.32 4.86 -0.80
C ASP A 126 19.54 3.54 -0.01
#